data_AF-A0A8S3QQM2-F1
#
_entry.id   AF-A0A8S3QQM2-F1
#
_cell.length_a   1.000
_cell.length_b   1.000
_cell.length_c   1.000
_cell.angle_alpha   90.00
_cell.angle_beta   90.00
_cell.angle_gamma   90.00
#
_symmetry.space_group_name_H-M   'P 1'
#
loop_
_entity.id
_entity.type
_entity.pdbx_description
1 polymer ?
#
loop_
_entity_poly.entity_id
_entity_poly.type
_entity_poly.pdbx_seq_one_letter_code
_entity_poly.pdbx_strand_id
1 'polypeptide(L)'
;MNKVTLLLNVVVKFHNLQDIKCDNPNFELTKLIKYGSCVKCIYKCTECKFTSPCVNLFDEIKTPKRGPNPGELTRMLVSALQETPIGIKRGRFLMAAGLNIPPPTKRTLQRHSNFVANEIKELNDNDMKKKLETVKEVNRIRGVKEPSHIPVAIDTRYNSMHIVSTKKPGQNASQAISLACEQVTDHKFIVASVFHNKLCWTGSWLKGKGLNVTCPDGHAGTCTANV
;
A
#
# COMPACT_ATOMS: atom_id res chain seq x y z
N MET A 1 -20.35 3.26 -18.74
CA MET A 1 -20.98 4.60 -18.77
C MET A 1 -19.90 5.63 -18.41
N ASN A 2 -19.70 6.68 -19.21
CA ASN A 2 -18.61 7.65 -19.01
C ASN A 2 -18.87 8.49 -17.74
N LYS A 3 -17.91 8.56 -16.80
CA LYS A 3 -18.07 9.31 -15.52
C LYS A 3 -18.41 10.79 -15.75
N VAL A 4 -17.93 11.38 -16.85
CA VAL A 4 -18.24 12.77 -17.22
C VAL A 4 -19.72 12.97 -17.50
N THR A 5 -20.36 12.04 -18.23
CA THR A 5 -21.79 12.09 -18.54
C THR A 5 -22.64 11.96 -17.27
N LEU A 6 -22.24 11.06 -16.37
CA LEU A 6 -22.88 10.87 -15.07
C LEU A 6 -22.81 12.16 -14.23
N LEU A 7 -21.68 12.86 -14.32
CA LEU A 7 -21.45 14.11 -13.60
C LEU A 7 -22.31 15.26 -14.14
N LEU A 8 -22.39 15.41 -15.46
CA LEU A 8 -23.25 16.41 -16.11
C LEU A 8 -24.71 16.16 -15.75
N ASN A 9 -25.16 14.91 -15.71
CA ASN A 9 -26.50 14.55 -15.26
C ASN A 9 -26.75 14.95 -13.81
N VAL A 10 -25.75 14.83 -12.93
CA VAL A 10 -25.84 15.27 -11.53
C VAL A 10 -25.93 16.79 -11.43
N VAL A 11 -25.12 17.53 -12.22
CA VAL A 11 -25.16 19.00 -12.26
C VAL A 11 -26.50 19.51 -12.79
N VAL A 12 -27.05 18.90 -13.85
CA VAL A 12 -28.38 19.21 -14.38
C VAL A 12 -29.46 18.97 -13.34
N LYS A 13 -29.38 17.85 -12.60
CA LYS A 13 -30.32 17.58 -11.49
C LYS A 13 -30.24 18.67 -10.42
N PHE A 14 -29.05 19.12 -10.02
CA PHE A 14 -28.91 20.21 -9.04
C PHE A 14 -29.46 21.54 -9.56
N HIS A 15 -29.27 21.83 -10.85
CA HIS A 15 -29.82 23.02 -11.48
C HIS A 15 -31.35 23.03 -11.44
N ASN A 16 -31.98 21.89 -11.78
CA ASN A 16 -33.45 21.76 -11.78
C ASN A 16 -34.05 21.82 -10.35
N LEU A 17 -33.29 21.44 -9.32
CA LEU A 17 -33.73 21.48 -7.92
C LEU A 17 -33.65 22.89 -7.30
N GLN A 18 -32.87 23.81 -7.85
CA GLN A 18 -32.73 25.17 -7.31
C GLN A 18 -33.81 26.15 -7.77
N ASP A 19 -34.82 25.69 -8.52
CA ASP A 19 -35.99 26.47 -8.95
C ASP A 19 -35.62 27.77 -9.69
N ILE A 20 -34.50 27.75 -10.41
CA ILE A 20 -34.03 28.84 -11.26
C ILE A 20 -34.64 28.63 -12.65
N LYS A 21 -35.52 29.56 -13.09
CA LYS A 21 -36.04 29.56 -14.47
C LYS A 21 -34.88 29.74 -15.46
N CYS A 22 -34.52 28.67 -16.16
CA CYS A 22 -33.51 28.68 -17.20
C CYS A 22 -33.93 27.68 -18.29
N ASP A 23 -34.28 28.22 -19.46
CA ASP A 23 -34.89 27.46 -20.56
C ASP A 23 -33.88 26.63 -21.36
N ASN A 24 -32.61 27.06 -21.38
CA ASN A 24 -31.53 26.36 -22.07
C ASN A 24 -30.25 26.31 -21.22
N PRO A 25 -30.11 25.34 -20.31
CA PRO A 25 -28.96 25.27 -19.42
C PRO A 25 -27.69 24.86 -20.18
N ASN A 26 -26.74 25.78 -20.28
CA ASN A 26 -25.39 25.53 -20.81
C ASN A 26 -24.36 25.65 -19.68
N PHE A 27 -23.55 24.61 -19.47
CA PHE A 27 -22.64 24.52 -18.33
C PHE A 27 -21.19 24.68 -18.74
N GLU A 28 -20.50 25.62 -18.10
CA GLU A 28 -19.07 25.84 -18.26
C GLU A 28 -18.32 25.38 -16.99
N LEU A 29 -17.14 24.79 -17.17
CA LEU A 29 -16.26 24.41 -16.07
C LEU A 29 -15.59 25.67 -15.50
N THR A 30 -16.00 26.10 -14.32
CA THR A 30 -15.45 27.29 -13.66
C THR A 30 -14.18 26.99 -12.89
N LYS A 31 -14.17 25.88 -12.13
CA LYS A 31 -13.05 25.57 -11.23
C LYS A 31 -12.75 24.08 -11.21
N LEU A 32 -11.47 23.79 -11.35
CA LEU A 32 -10.90 22.46 -11.20
C LEU A 32 -10.06 22.43 -9.92
N ILE A 33 -10.52 21.65 -8.93
CA ILE A 33 -9.85 21.51 -7.64
C ILE A 33 -9.15 20.17 -7.60
N LYS A 34 -7.83 20.20 -7.47
CA LYS A 34 -7.03 18.99 -7.38
C LYS A 34 -7.12 18.36 -5.98
N TYR A 35 -7.37 17.06 -5.92
CA TYR A 35 -7.50 16.27 -4.70
C TYR A 35 -6.64 15.01 -4.77
N GLY A 36 -5.37 15.13 -4.38
CA GLY A 36 -4.39 14.05 -4.59
C GLY A 36 -4.12 13.85 -6.10
N SER A 37 -4.30 12.62 -6.58
CA SER A 37 -4.27 12.32 -8.03
C SER A 37 -5.64 12.48 -8.69
N CYS A 38 -6.65 12.87 -7.92
CA CYS A 38 -8.03 12.99 -8.37
C CYS A 38 -8.42 14.45 -8.54
N VAL A 39 -9.58 14.70 -9.15
CA VAL A 39 -10.06 16.04 -9.48
C VAL A 39 -11.50 16.23 -9.02
N LYS A 40 -11.81 17.39 -8.47
CA LYS A 40 -13.18 17.87 -8.24
C LYS A 40 -13.46 19.04 -9.18
N CYS A 41 -14.70 19.15 -9.64
CA CYS A 41 -15.12 20.16 -10.59
C CYS A 41 -16.28 20.98 -10.04
N ILE A 42 -16.29 22.26 -10.41
CA ILE A 42 -17.39 23.19 -10.20
C ILE A 42 -17.80 23.71 -11.57
N TYR A 43 -19.09 23.60 -11.86
CA TYR A 43 -19.71 24.08 -13.08
C TYR A 43 -20.56 25.31 -12.78
N LYS A 44 -20.63 26.23 -13.72
CA LYS A 44 -21.53 27.37 -13.68
C LYS A 44 -22.38 27.35 -14.95
N CYS A 45 -23.64 27.71 -14.81
CA CYS A 45 -24.47 27.94 -15.99
C CYS A 45 -24.06 29.27 -16.64
N THR A 46 -23.93 29.32 -17.97
CA THR A 46 -23.67 30.58 -18.68
C THR A 46 -24.91 31.46 -18.73
N GLU A 47 -26.08 30.83 -18.84
CA GLU A 47 -27.37 31.52 -19.05
C GLU A 47 -28.03 31.97 -17.74
N CYS A 48 -27.67 31.38 -16.60
CA CYS A 48 -28.26 31.73 -15.31
C CYS A 48 -27.20 31.88 -14.21
N LYS A 49 -27.61 32.36 -13.02
CA LYS A 49 -26.67 32.57 -11.90
C LYS A 49 -26.31 31.29 -11.13
N PHE A 50 -26.75 30.12 -11.63
CA PHE A 50 -26.48 28.83 -10.99
C PHE A 50 -24.99 28.50 -10.98
N THR A 51 -24.50 28.10 -9.81
CA THR A 51 -23.19 27.50 -9.62
C THR A 51 -23.36 26.17 -8.92
N SER A 52 -22.83 25.09 -9.50
CA SER A 52 -22.95 23.75 -8.95
C SER A 52 -22.19 23.64 -7.62
N PRO A 53 -22.63 22.75 -6.72
CA PRO A 53 -21.75 22.30 -5.65
C PRO A 53 -20.50 21.63 -6.25
N CYS A 54 -19.46 21.50 -5.43
CA CYS A 54 -18.22 20.82 -5.83
C CYS A 54 -18.48 19.33 -6.01
N VAL A 55 -18.37 18.85 -7.26
CA VAL A 55 -18.64 17.44 -7.61
C VAL A 55 -17.33 16.69 -7.82
N ASN A 56 -17.22 15.48 -7.28
CA ASN A 56 -16.05 14.63 -7.43
C ASN A 56 -16.05 13.92 -8.80
N LEU A 57 -14.97 13.98 -9.57
CA LEU A 57 -14.77 13.14 -10.78
C LEU A 57 -14.26 11.72 -10.46
N PHE A 58 -14.27 11.33 -9.19
CA PHE A 58 -13.67 10.10 -8.70
C PHE A 58 -14.53 9.51 -7.59
N ASP A 59 -14.38 8.22 -7.35
CA ASP A 59 -15.05 7.55 -6.25
C ASP A 59 -14.22 7.71 -4.97
N GLU A 60 -14.92 8.02 -3.88
CA GLU A 60 -14.30 8.14 -2.57
C GLU A 60 -14.34 6.79 -1.86
N ILE A 61 -13.20 6.39 -1.29
CA ILE A 61 -13.13 5.20 -0.44
C ILE A 61 -13.57 5.61 0.95
N LYS A 62 -14.72 5.10 1.39
CA LYS A 62 -15.25 5.37 2.73
C LYS A 62 -14.28 4.85 3.78
N THR A 63 -13.85 5.73 4.68
CA THR A 63 -13.02 5.36 5.82
C THR A 63 -13.69 5.77 7.13
N PRO A 64 -13.58 4.96 8.19
CA PRO A 64 -14.11 5.32 9.51
C PRO A 64 -13.25 6.39 10.21
N LYS A 65 -12.11 6.79 9.62
CA LYS A 65 -11.17 7.74 10.21
C LYS A 65 -11.68 9.17 10.06
N ARG A 66 -11.46 9.99 11.08
CA ARG A 66 -11.72 11.44 11.02
C ARG A 66 -10.88 12.07 9.90
N GLY A 67 -11.54 12.80 9.01
CA GLY A 67 -10.93 13.48 7.88
C GLY A 67 -11.69 13.21 6.58
N PRO A 68 -11.29 13.87 5.49
CA PRO A 68 -11.95 13.66 4.21
C PRO A 68 -11.56 12.29 3.65
N ASN A 69 -12.52 11.61 3.02
CA ASN A 69 -12.29 10.30 2.43
C ASN A 69 -11.23 10.40 1.31
N PRO A 70 -10.33 9.41 1.21
CA PRO A 70 -9.36 9.39 0.12
C PRO A 70 -10.03 9.02 -1.21
N GLY A 71 -9.55 9.63 -2.29
CA GLY A 71 -9.96 9.25 -3.64
C GLY A 71 -9.37 7.92 -4.07
N GLU A 72 -10.18 7.12 -4.73
CA GLU A 72 -9.86 5.76 -5.17
C GLU A 72 -8.59 5.69 -6.01
N LEU A 73 -8.48 6.55 -7.03
CA LEU A 73 -7.32 6.61 -7.95
C LEU A 73 -5.98 6.77 -7.22
N THR A 74 -5.96 7.52 -6.12
CA THR A 74 -4.71 7.73 -5.36
C THR A 74 -4.29 6.44 -4.64
N ARG A 75 -5.26 5.65 -4.13
CA ARG A 75 -4.95 4.35 -3.52
C ARG A 75 -4.56 3.31 -4.56
N MET A 76 -5.27 3.25 -5.69
CA MET A 76 -4.97 2.32 -6.78
C MET A 76 -3.56 2.53 -7.34
N LEU A 77 -3.20 3.78 -7.59
CA LEU A 77 -1.85 4.15 -8.03
C LEU A 77 -0.79 3.61 -7.06
N VAL A 78 -1.00 3.78 -5.76
CA VAL A 78 -0.03 3.33 -4.76
C VAL A 78 0.00 1.80 -4.65
N SER A 79 -1.15 1.13 -4.82
CA SER A 79 -1.22 -0.33 -4.92
C SER A 79 -0.39 -0.84 -6.10
N ALA A 80 -0.56 -0.23 -7.28
CA ALA A 80 0.20 -0.59 -8.48
C ALA A 80 1.70 -0.35 -8.29
N LEU A 81 2.10 0.71 -7.56
CA LEU A 81 3.51 0.95 -7.28
C LEU A 81 4.12 -0.12 -6.38
N GLN A 82 3.37 -0.78 -5.50
CA GLN A 82 3.91 -1.83 -4.61
C GLN A 82 4.29 -3.11 -5.34
N GLU A 83 3.66 -3.40 -6.47
CA GLU A 83 4.03 -4.52 -7.35
C GLU A 83 5.28 -4.24 -8.19
N THR A 84 5.82 -3.02 -8.12
CA THR A 84 6.98 -2.61 -8.92
C THR A 84 8.15 -2.19 -8.03
N PRO A 85 9.40 -2.19 -8.55
CA PRO A 85 10.53 -1.62 -7.83
C PRO A 85 10.49 -0.06 -7.74
N ILE A 86 9.40 0.57 -8.18
CA ILE A 86 9.26 2.03 -8.23
C ILE A 86 8.75 2.56 -6.89
N GLY A 87 9.66 3.11 -6.09
CA GLY A 87 9.26 3.83 -4.87
C GLY A 87 8.48 5.12 -5.16
N ILE A 88 7.75 5.62 -4.15
CA ILE A 88 6.89 6.81 -4.24
C ILE A 88 7.58 8.04 -4.85
N LYS A 89 8.86 8.27 -4.56
CA LYS A 89 9.62 9.40 -5.15
C LYS A 89 9.70 9.29 -6.68
N ARG A 90 10.05 8.10 -7.19
CA ARG A 90 10.13 7.83 -8.63
C ARG A 90 8.74 7.81 -9.26
N GLY A 91 7.72 7.28 -8.57
CA GLY A 91 6.34 7.36 -9.02
C GLY A 91 5.85 8.80 -9.21
N ARG A 92 6.19 9.71 -8.29
CA ARG A 92 5.91 11.15 -8.44
C ARG A 92 6.64 11.78 -9.62
N PHE A 93 7.90 11.39 -9.84
CA PHE A 93 8.65 11.84 -11.00
C PHE A 93 8.01 11.35 -12.31
N LEU A 94 7.61 10.09 -12.37
CA LEU A 94 6.91 9.51 -13.53
C LEU A 94 5.62 10.29 -13.85
N MET A 95 4.82 10.60 -12.83
CA MET A 95 3.61 11.42 -13.00
C MET A 95 3.94 12.81 -13.55
N ALA A 96 4.90 13.51 -12.92
CA ALA A 96 5.21 14.89 -13.26
C ALA A 96 5.89 15.01 -14.63
N ALA A 97 6.96 14.25 -14.86
CA ALA A 97 7.81 14.37 -16.04
C ALA A 97 7.36 13.48 -17.19
N GLY A 98 6.83 12.28 -16.91
CA GLY A 98 6.42 11.34 -17.94
C GLY A 98 5.00 11.55 -18.43
N LEU A 99 4.07 11.90 -17.54
CA LEU A 99 2.63 11.99 -17.84
C LEU A 99 2.08 13.41 -17.81
N ASN A 100 2.89 14.40 -17.44
CA ASN A 100 2.45 15.78 -17.20
C ASN A 100 1.26 15.88 -16.23
N ILE A 101 1.17 14.95 -15.28
CA ILE A 101 0.16 14.94 -14.22
C ILE A 101 0.81 15.52 -12.98
N PRO A 102 0.29 16.61 -12.41
CA PRO A 102 0.90 17.18 -11.22
C PRO A 102 0.75 16.14 -10.09
N PRO A 103 1.83 15.70 -9.44
CA PRO A 103 1.75 14.61 -8.48
C PRO A 103 1.13 15.08 -7.15
N PRO A 104 0.56 14.17 -6.35
CA PRO A 104 0.22 14.46 -4.96
C PRO A 104 1.46 14.76 -4.11
N THR A 105 1.24 15.22 -2.89
CA THR A 105 2.32 15.40 -1.93
C THR A 105 2.96 14.06 -1.57
N LYS A 106 4.28 14.05 -1.37
CA LYS A 106 5.03 12.85 -0.97
C LYS A 106 4.47 12.25 0.32
N ARG A 107 4.10 13.09 1.29
CA ARG A 107 3.56 12.67 2.59
C ARG A 107 2.23 11.93 2.44
N THR A 108 1.32 12.44 1.60
CA THR A 108 0.03 11.79 1.34
C THR A 108 0.23 10.43 0.66
N LEU A 109 1.08 10.36 -0.37
CA LEU A 109 1.38 9.09 -1.03
C LEU A 109 2.04 8.07 -0.11
N GLN A 110 2.97 8.51 0.75
CA GLN A 110 3.58 7.61 1.73
C GLN A 110 2.57 7.07 2.75
N ARG A 111 1.63 7.90 3.22
CA ARG A 111 0.55 7.47 4.11
C ARG A 111 -0.34 6.40 3.45
N HIS A 112 -0.70 6.60 2.19
CA HIS A 112 -1.44 5.59 1.42
C HIS A 112 -0.62 4.33 1.19
N SER A 113 0.69 4.45 0.98
CA SER A 113 1.58 3.30 0.79
C SER A 113 1.62 2.44 2.03
N ASN A 114 1.77 3.05 3.19
CA ASN A 114 1.78 2.31 4.45
C ASN A 114 0.42 1.66 4.73
N PHE A 115 -0.68 2.34 4.40
CA PHE A 115 -2.02 1.76 4.53
C PHE A 115 -2.19 0.52 3.63
N VAL A 116 -1.90 0.67 2.33
CA VAL A 116 -2.05 -0.44 1.37
C VAL A 116 -1.08 -1.59 1.68
N ALA A 117 0.14 -1.29 2.15
CA ALA A 117 1.10 -2.32 2.54
C ALA A 117 0.60 -3.17 3.71
N ASN A 118 -0.10 -2.56 4.68
CA ASN A 118 -0.72 -3.31 5.78
C ASN A 118 -1.84 -4.22 5.29
N GLU A 119 -2.71 -3.74 4.39
CA GLU A 119 -3.78 -4.55 3.80
C GLU A 119 -3.20 -5.73 3.00
N ILE A 120 -2.16 -5.50 2.19
CA ILE A 120 -1.47 -6.56 1.45
C ILE A 120 -0.86 -7.59 2.42
N LYS A 121 -0.27 -7.13 3.52
CA LYS A 121 0.25 -8.03 4.56
C LYS A 121 -0.86 -8.91 5.13
N GLU A 122 -1.99 -8.33 5.52
CA GLU A 122 -3.12 -9.09 6.08
C GLU A 122 -3.71 -10.09 5.08
N LEU A 123 -3.84 -9.70 3.81
CA LEU A 123 -4.27 -10.59 2.73
C LEU A 123 -3.29 -11.76 2.55
N ASN A 124 -1.99 -11.48 2.56
CA ASN A 124 -0.96 -12.51 2.42
C ASN A 124 -0.92 -13.45 3.64
N ASP A 125 -1.04 -12.92 4.85
CA ASP A 125 -1.10 -13.73 6.08
C ASP A 125 -2.32 -14.67 6.07
N ASN A 126 -3.47 -14.18 5.60
CA ASN A 126 -4.68 -15.00 5.47
C ASN A 126 -4.57 -16.05 4.36
N ASP A 127 -3.96 -15.71 3.23
CA ASP A 127 -3.70 -16.63 2.13
C ASP A 127 -2.75 -17.76 2.54
N MET A 128 -1.62 -17.43 3.20
CA MET A 128 -0.69 -18.42 3.74
C MET A 128 -1.37 -19.35 4.76
N LYS A 129 -2.24 -18.83 5.64
CA LYS A 129 -3.03 -19.66 6.57
C LYS A 129 -3.95 -20.64 5.85
N LYS A 130 -4.67 -20.21 4.81
CA LYS A 130 -5.55 -21.09 4.02
C LYS A 130 -4.77 -22.19 3.31
N LYS A 131 -3.61 -21.84 2.74
CA LYS A 131 -2.70 -22.80 2.13
C LYS A 131 -2.18 -23.81 3.14
N LEU A 132 -1.80 -23.36 4.34
CA LEU A 132 -1.37 -24.24 5.43
C LEU A 132 -2.45 -25.27 5.80
N GLU A 133 -3.72 -24.86 5.92
CA GLU A 133 -4.82 -25.79 6.20
C GLU A 133 -5.03 -26.80 5.06
N THR A 134 -4.87 -26.37 3.81
CA THR A 134 -4.91 -27.27 2.65
C THR A 134 -3.81 -28.33 2.73
N VAL A 135 -2.59 -27.94 3.11
CA VAL A 135 -1.46 -28.87 3.29
C VAL A 135 -1.73 -29.87 4.43
N LYS A 136 -2.26 -29.41 5.56
CA LYS A 136 -2.66 -30.27 6.67
C LYS A 136 -3.71 -31.29 6.25
N GLU A 137 -4.68 -30.89 5.43
CA GLU A 137 -5.72 -31.78 4.94
C GLU A 137 -5.15 -32.87 4.02
N VAL A 138 -4.22 -32.52 3.12
CA VAL A 138 -3.52 -33.52 2.31
C VAL A 138 -2.76 -34.53 3.18
N ASN A 139 -2.10 -34.08 4.26
CA ASN A 139 -1.44 -34.98 5.20
C ASN A 139 -2.41 -35.92 5.93
N ARG A 140 -3.62 -35.45 6.28
CA ARG A 140 -4.67 -36.30 6.87
C ARG A 140 -5.12 -37.39 5.90
N ILE A 141 -5.38 -37.02 4.64
CA ILE A 141 -5.80 -37.97 3.58
C ILE A 141 -4.72 -39.03 3.35
N ARG A 142 -3.43 -38.66 3.46
CA ARG A 142 -2.29 -39.59 3.34
C ARG A 142 -2.06 -40.46 4.59
N GLY A 143 -2.81 -40.26 5.67
CA GLY A 143 -2.68 -41.06 6.91
C GLY A 143 -1.41 -40.76 7.71
N VAL A 144 -0.85 -39.55 7.59
CA VAL A 144 0.33 -39.14 8.39
C VAL A 144 -0.05 -39.05 9.87
N LYS A 145 0.75 -39.64 10.77
CA LYS A 145 0.49 -39.67 12.23
C LYS A 145 0.28 -38.27 12.83
N GLU A 146 1.03 -37.29 12.35
CA GLU A 146 0.95 -35.90 12.79
C GLU A 146 0.75 -34.96 11.60
N PRO A 147 -0.50 -34.69 11.18
CA PRO A 147 -0.78 -33.89 9.99
C PRO A 147 -0.30 -32.43 10.09
N SER A 148 -0.08 -31.95 11.31
CA SER A 148 0.45 -30.60 11.61
C SER A 148 1.94 -30.45 11.36
N HIS A 149 2.72 -31.54 11.30
CA HIS A 149 4.14 -31.48 10.97
C HIS A 149 4.30 -31.41 9.46
N ILE A 150 4.63 -30.21 8.98
CA ILE A 150 4.78 -29.92 7.56
C ILE A 150 6.28 -29.80 7.25
N PRO A 151 6.85 -30.69 6.43
CA PRO A 151 8.20 -30.48 5.93
C PRO A 151 8.23 -29.23 5.05
N VAL A 152 9.16 -28.33 5.37
CA VAL A 152 9.36 -27.08 4.62
C VAL A 152 10.80 -26.96 4.16
N ALA A 153 10.99 -26.45 2.95
CA ALA A 153 12.27 -25.92 2.50
C ALA A 153 12.27 -24.40 2.70
N ILE A 154 13.35 -23.86 3.25
CA ILE A 154 13.47 -22.43 3.55
C ILE A 154 14.64 -21.86 2.75
N ASP A 155 14.37 -20.82 1.96
CA ASP A 155 15.41 -19.99 1.34
C ASP A 155 15.42 -18.62 2.03
N THR A 156 16.62 -18.10 2.29
CA THR A 156 16.81 -16.78 2.91
C THR A 156 17.68 -15.91 2.01
N ARG A 157 17.09 -14.82 1.55
CA ARG A 157 17.76 -13.77 0.79
C ARG A 157 18.18 -12.64 1.70
N TYR A 158 19.30 -12.01 1.36
CA TYR A 158 19.80 -10.83 2.05
C TYR A 158 19.73 -9.62 1.13
N ASN A 159 19.55 -8.43 1.71
CA ASN A 159 19.55 -7.17 0.94
C ASN A 159 20.96 -6.72 0.50
N SER A 160 21.90 -7.66 0.37
CA SER A 160 23.25 -7.45 -0.14
C SER A 160 23.57 -8.56 -1.13
N MET A 161 24.18 -8.20 -2.26
CA MET A 161 24.69 -9.18 -3.23
C MET A 161 26.00 -9.84 -2.80
N HIS A 162 26.71 -9.23 -1.83
CA HIS A 162 27.99 -9.73 -1.33
C HIS A 162 27.87 -10.06 0.16
N ILE A 163 28.44 -11.20 0.55
CA ILE A 163 28.46 -11.66 1.95
C ILE A 163 29.32 -10.71 2.80
N VAL A 164 30.47 -10.30 2.25
CA VAL A 164 31.48 -9.49 2.93
C VAL A 164 31.55 -8.11 2.30
N SER A 165 31.77 -7.07 3.12
CA SER A 165 32.03 -5.71 2.67
C SER A 165 33.37 -5.25 3.20
N THR A 166 34.18 -4.64 2.35
CA THR A 166 35.45 -4.02 2.76
C THR A 166 35.25 -2.84 3.73
N LYS A 167 34.04 -2.25 3.74
CA LYS A 167 33.71 -1.08 4.58
C LYS A 167 33.01 -1.44 5.89
N LYS A 168 32.52 -2.67 6.04
CA LYS A 168 31.78 -3.11 7.22
C LYS A 168 32.25 -4.50 7.64
N PRO A 169 32.95 -4.66 8.78
CA PRO A 169 33.27 -5.96 9.32
C PRO A 169 31.97 -6.75 9.57
N GLY A 170 31.92 -8.01 9.16
CA GLY A 170 30.75 -8.90 9.34
C GLY A 170 29.83 -9.02 8.12
N GLN A 171 28.61 -9.50 8.34
CA GLN A 171 27.62 -9.67 7.27
C GLN A 171 27.14 -8.30 6.77
N ASN A 172 27.39 -7.99 5.48
CA ASN A 172 27.08 -6.68 4.88
C ASN A 172 25.57 -6.35 4.82
N ALA A 173 24.71 -7.36 4.92
CA ALA A 173 23.28 -7.20 4.81
C ALA A 173 22.65 -6.70 6.11
N SER A 174 21.82 -5.66 6.02
CA SER A 174 21.02 -5.18 7.15
C SER A 174 19.67 -5.86 7.27
N GLN A 175 19.19 -6.55 6.22
CA GLN A 175 17.88 -7.20 6.22
C GLN A 175 17.99 -8.62 5.66
N ALA A 176 17.16 -9.51 6.21
CA ALA A 176 16.98 -10.87 5.76
C ALA A 176 15.50 -11.12 5.43
N ILE A 177 15.26 -11.80 4.32
CA ILE A 177 13.93 -12.20 3.86
C ILE A 177 13.96 -13.72 3.71
N SER A 178 13.13 -14.41 4.48
CA SER A 178 13.05 -15.86 4.47
C SER A 178 11.67 -16.30 4.01
N LEU A 179 11.61 -17.24 3.08
CA LEU A 179 10.37 -17.85 2.60
C LEU A 179 10.41 -19.34 2.89
N ALA A 180 9.34 -19.87 3.49
CA ALA A 180 9.16 -21.29 3.72
C ALA A 180 8.16 -21.85 2.69
N CYS A 181 8.63 -22.83 1.93
CA CYS A 181 7.87 -23.54 0.92
C CYS A 181 7.59 -24.97 1.39
N GLU A 182 6.33 -25.38 1.39
CA GLU A 182 5.92 -26.73 1.81
C GLU A 182 6.38 -27.81 0.81
N GLN A 183 6.62 -29.03 1.32
CA GLN A 183 7.12 -30.15 0.52
C GLN A 183 6.12 -31.31 0.35
N VAL A 184 4.86 -31.10 0.72
CA VAL A 184 3.80 -32.11 0.73
C VAL A 184 3.03 -32.15 -0.58
N THR A 185 2.63 -30.98 -1.10
CA THR A 185 1.80 -30.85 -2.30
C THR A 185 2.64 -30.57 -3.55
N ASP A 186 2.06 -30.81 -4.72
CA ASP A 186 2.70 -30.51 -6.00
C ASP A 186 2.71 -29.01 -6.29
N HIS A 187 1.85 -28.24 -5.62
CA HIS A 187 1.76 -26.79 -5.79
C HIS A 187 2.88 -26.03 -5.08
N LYS A 188 3.59 -26.66 -4.13
CA LYS A 188 4.74 -26.08 -3.42
C LYS A 188 4.43 -24.70 -2.85
N PHE A 189 3.34 -24.62 -2.06
CA PHE A 189 2.86 -23.37 -1.51
C PHE A 189 3.89 -22.68 -0.61
N ILE A 190 3.96 -21.35 -0.70
CA ILE A 190 4.60 -20.54 0.34
C ILE A 190 3.64 -20.52 1.54
N VAL A 191 4.10 -21.04 2.67
CA VAL A 191 3.29 -21.21 3.89
C VAL A 191 3.75 -20.31 5.04
N ALA A 192 4.96 -19.75 4.94
CA ALA A 192 5.42 -18.69 5.83
C ALA A 192 6.39 -17.76 5.10
N SER A 193 6.37 -16.49 5.50
CA SER A 193 7.30 -15.47 5.03
C SER A 193 7.70 -14.61 6.20
N VAL A 194 8.99 -14.32 6.31
CA VAL A 194 9.56 -13.54 7.41
C VAL A 194 10.52 -12.50 6.86
N PHE A 195 10.36 -11.26 7.34
CA PHE A 195 11.26 -10.15 7.02
C PHE A 195 11.87 -9.62 8.32
N HIS A 196 13.17 -9.78 8.49
CA HIS A 196 13.89 -9.33 9.68
C HIS A 196 14.90 -8.25 9.34
N ASN A 197 14.91 -7.20 10.16
CA ASN A 197 16.00 -6.24 10.21
C ASN A 197 17.06 -6.79 11.18
N LYS A 198 18.28 -6.97 10.69
CA LYS A 198 19.44 -7.38 11.50
C LYS A 198 20.02 -6.23 12.31
N LEU A 199 19.53 -5.00 12.15
CA LEU A 199 19.96 -3.82 12.91
C LEU A 199 18.88 -3.38 13.88
N CYS A 200 19.25 -3.11 15.14
CA CYS A 200 18.35 -2.58 16.15
C CYS A 200 18.53 -1.06 16.27
N TRP A 201 17.66 -0.29 15.60
CA TRP A 201 17.72 1.17 15.66
C TRP A 201 17.61 1.70 17.10
N THR A 202 16.71 1.13 17.90
CA THR A 202 16.52 1.49 19.31
C THR A 202 17.78 1.22 20.14
N GLY A 203 18.42 0.08 19.92
CA GLY A 203 19.68 -0.28 20.56
C GLY A 203 20.81 0.69 20.20
N SER A 204 20.99 0.98 18.91
CA SER A 204 22.00 1.95 18.45
C SER A 204 21.73 3.36 18.99
N TRP A 205 20.47 3.80 19.04
CA TRP A 205 20.09 5.11 19.57
C TRP A 205 20.35 5.23 21.08
N LEU A 206 20.01 4.20 21.86
CA LEU A 206 20.24 4.18 23.31
C LEU A 206 21.74 4.13 23.65
N LYS A 207 22.54 3.36 22.89
CA LYS A 207 24.01 3.40 22.99
C LYS A 207 24.60 4.76 22.64
N GLY A 208 24.06 5.42 21.61
CA GLY A 208 24.45 6.80 21.28
C GLY A 208 24.18 7.81 22.40
N LYS A 209 23.32 7.46 23.37
CA LYS A 209 23.07 8.21 24.60
C LYS A 209 23.91 7.74 25.79
N GLY A 210 24.84 6.81 25.60
CA GLY A 210 25.68 6.23 26.65
C GLY A 210 25.00 5.14 27.48
N LEU A 211 23.81 4.67 27.09
CA LEU A 211 23.09 3.61 27.80
C LEU A 211 23.51 2.24 27.28
N ASN A 212 23.99 1.36 28.16
CA ASN A 212 24.30 -0.01 27.82
C ASN A 212 23.00 -0.84 27.87
N VAL A 213 22.43 -1.15 26.69
CA VAL A 213 21.11 -1.78 26.58
C VAL A 213 21.17 -3.18 25.97
N THR A 214 20.50 -4.11 26.62
CA THR A 214 20.17 -5.44 26.11
C THR A 214 18.72 -5.41 25.67
N CYS A 215 18.42 -5.76 24.41
CA CYS A 215 17.07 -5.56 23.86
C CYS A 215 16.04 -6.49 24.55
N PRO A 216 14.83 -5.98 24.87
CA PRO A 216 13.86 -6.68 25.73
C PRO A 216 13.15 -7.88 25.06
N ASP A 217 13.13 -8.00 23.74
CA ASP A 217 12.35 -9.03 23.03
C ASP A 217 13.16 -10.28 22.62
N GLY A 218 14.10 -10.71 23.46
CA GLY A 218 14.56 -12.11 23.42
C GLY A 218 15.29 -12.55 22.15
N HIS A 219 16.22 -11.75 21.63
CA HIS A 219 17.25 -12.30 20.75
C HIS A 219 18.18 -13.17 21.63
N ALA A 220 18.08 -14.50 21.53
CA ALA A 220 18.93 -15.40 22.32
C ALA A 220 20.43 -15.13 22.01
N GLY A 221 21.19 -14.73 23.03
CA GLY A 221 22.63 -14.43 22.95
C GLY A 221 22.99 -12.94 22.82
N THR A 222 24.27 -12.67 22.54
CA THR A 222 24.80 -11.34 22.22
C THR A 222 24.12 -10.85 20.96
N CYS A 223 23.11 -9.99 21.11
CA CYS A 223 22.35 -9.43 19.99
C CYS A 223 23.31 -8.89 18.91
N THR A 224 23.45 -9.60 17.78
CA THR A 224 24.30 -9.16 16.66
C THR A 224 23.79 -7.88 16.01
N ALA A 225 22.55 -7.49 16.33
CA ALA A 225 21.97 -6.19 15.96
C ALA A 225 22.45 -5.03 16.85
N ASN A 226 23.21 -5.34 17.90
CA ASN A 226 23.83 -4.42 18.85
C ASN A 226 25.37 -4.46 18.81
N VAL A 227 25.99 -5.29 17.95
CA VAL A 227 27.45 -5.31 17.75
C VAL A 227 27.83 -4.24 16.73
#